data_AF-A0AAV4S9P8-F1
#
_entry.id   AF-A0AAV4S9P8-F1
#
_cell.length_a   1.000
_cell.length_b   1.000
_cell.length_c   1.000
_cell.angle_alpha   90.00
_cell.angle_beta   90.00
_cell.angle_gamma   90.00
#
_symmetry.space_group_name_H-M   'P 1'
#
loop_
_entity.id
_entity.type
_entity.pdbx_description
1 polymer ?
#
loop_
_entity_poly.entity_id
_entity_poly.type
_entity_poly.pdbx_seq_one_letter_code
_entity_poly.pdbx_strand_id
1 'polypeptide(L)'
;MDNILLPSDCKDKEYICMPSDPDDFEEVFCRQGGKWLLYTEDSNHDSHWKSLLPLCHEGLILGVKASTAKPTELQLEPIDHKKVIMCYTEDSDDLEYAGKVANAIRSATKHGEIMYYKTNAASKDGLYLHEGKRAVCKYMHSVKGQLFMRDQYERWKMV
;
A
#
# COMPACT_ATOMS: atom_id res chain seq x y z
N MET A 1 13.62 -21.61 -7.75
CA MET A 1 13.20 -20.47 -6.92
C MET A 1 13.92 -19.28 -7.50
N ASP A 2 13.20 -18.39 -8.18
CA ASP A 2 13.79 -17.16 -8.71
C ASP A 2 14.35 -16.35 -7.54
N ASN A 3 15.51 -15.73 -7.73
CA ASN A 3 16.11 -14.85 -6.73
C ASN A 3 15.21 -13.62 -6.54
N ILE A 4 14.34 -13.66 -5.53
CA ILE A 4 13.48 -12.54 -5.16
C ILE A 4 14.35 -11.39 -4.66
N LEU A 5 14.32 -10.25 -5.37
CA LEU A 5 14.96 -9.02 -4.93
C LEU A 5 14.28 -8.49 -3.67
N LEU A 6 15.07 -8.19 -2.63
CA LEU A 6 14.56 -7.65 -1.37
C LEU A 6 14.63 -6.12 -1.36
N PRO A 7 13.61 -5.45 -0.77
CA PRO A 7 13.65 -4.01 -0.61
C PRO A 7 14.88 -3.50 0.14
N SER A 8 15.33 -4.23 1.18
CA SER A 8 16.51 -3.87 1.98
C SER A 8 17.84 -3.96 1.21
N ASP A 9 17.92 -4.82 0.19
CA ASP A 9 19.12 -5.01 -0.63
C ASP A 9 19.25 -3.93 -1.71
N CYS A 10 18.14 -3.27 -2.09
CA CYS A 10 18.12 -2.23 -3.12
C CYS A 10 18.51 -0.87 -2.53
N LYS A 11 19.60 -0.29 -3.03
CA LYS A 11 20.16 0.99 -2.54
C LYS A 11 20.22 2.08 -3.61
N ASP A 12 19.95 1.72 -4.86
CA ASP A 12 20.05 2.56 -6.05
C ASP A 12 18.70 3.18 -6.45
N LYS A 13 17.59 2.51 -6.13
CA LYS A 13 16.22 2.95 -6.41
C LYS A 13 15.47 3.17 -5.12
N GLU A 14 14.51 4.07 -5.11
CA GLU A 14 13.65 4.37 -3.94
C GLU A 14 12.57 3.31 -3.70
N TYR A 15 12.17 2.61 -4.75
CA TYR A 15 11.12 1.60 -4.71
C TYR A 15 11.49 0.41 -5.59
N ILE A 16 11.06 -0.77 -5.16
CA ILE A 16 10.92 -1.95 -6.03
C ILE A 16 9.45 -2.31 -6.17
N CYS A 17 9.09 -2.97 -7.26
CA CYS A 17 7.70 -3.32 -7.55
C CYS A 17 7.57 -4.68 -8.22
N MET A 18 6.37 -5.25 -8.09
CA MET A 18 5.87 -6.40 -8.83
C MET A 18 4.50 -6.01 -9.39
N PRO A 19 4.23 -6.16 -10.71
CA PRO A 19 5.20 -6.55 -11.74
C PRO A 19 6.41 -5.61 -11.80
N SER A 20 7.57 -6.16 -12.18
CA SER A 20 8.85 -5.44 -12.17
C SER A 20 9.12 -4.67 -13.46
N ASP A 21 8.42 -5.01 -14.54
CA ASP A 21 8.42 -4.23 -15.76
C ASP A 21 7.73 -2.88 -15.53
N PRO A 22 8.37 -1.75 -15.88
CA PRO A 22 7.80 -0.42 -15.65
C PRO A 22 6.49 -0.17 -16.39
N ASP A 23 6.32 -0.70 -17.61
CA ASP A 23 5.13 -0.46 -18.43
C ASP A 23 3.95 -1.26 -17.86
N ASP A 24 4.20 -2.51 -17.45
CA ASP A 24 3.20 -3.33 -16.75
C ASP A 24 2.75 -2.66 -15.44
N PHE A 25 3.70 -2.11 -14.67
CA PHE A 25 3.36 -1.44 -13.41
C PHE A 25 2.64 -0.09 -13.63
N GLU A 26 2.97 0.63 -14.69
CA GLU A 26 2.27 1.86 -15.06
C GLU A 26 0.80 1.56 -15.40
N GLU A 27 0.50 0.44 -16.07
CA GLU A 27 -0.88 0.01 -16.30
C GLU A 27 -1.65 -0.16 -14.98
N VAL A 28 -1.03 -0.83 -13.99
CA VAL A 28 -1.61 -0.99 -12.64
C VAL A 28 -1.88 0.37 -11.99
N PHE A 29 -0.92 1.30 -12.08
CA PHE A 29 -1.06 2.64 -11.50
C PHE A 29 -2.11 3.49 -12.23
N CYS A 30 -2.32 3.25 -13.52
CA CYS A 30 -3.24 4.03 -14.33
C CYS A 30 -4.72 3.65 -14.17
N ARG A 31 -5.02 2.47 -13.64
CA ARG A 31 -6.39 1.99 -13.37
C ARG A 31 -7.13 2.84 -12.32
N GLN A 32 -8.47 2.74 -12.32
CA GLN A 32 -9.39 3.40 -11.37
C GLN A 32 -9.23 2.92 -9.91
N GLY A 33 -8.42 1.89 -9.71
CA GLY A 33 -8.07 1.35 -8.41
C GLY A 33 -7.35 2.30 -7.47
N GLY A 34 -6.69 1.67 -6.51
CA GLY A 34 -6.01 2.34 -5.42
C GLY A 34 -5.10 1.36 -4.72
N LYS A 35 -4.62 1.77 -3.56
CA LYS A 35 -3.60 1.02 -2.83
C LYS A 35 -3.85 1.04 -1.35
N TRP A 36 -3.69 -0.12 -0.73
CA TRP A 36 -3.49 -0.24 0.71
C TRP A 36 -2.06 0.17 1.06
N LEU A 37 -1.93 1.09 2.01
CA LEU A 37 -0.67 1.57 2.57
C LEU A 37 -0.37 0.79 3.85
N LEU A 38 0.74 0.05 3.84
CA LEU A 38 1.25 -0.69 4.98
C LEU A 38 2.53 -0.01 5.45
N TYR A 39 2.47 0.65 6.60
CA TYR A 39 3.65 1.21 7.26
C TYR A 39 4.26 0.15 8.16
N THR A 40 5.55 -0.13 7.99
CA THR A 40 6.21 -1.23 8.69
C THR A 40 7.56 -0.78 9.21
N GLU A 41 7.95 -1.36 10.33
CA GLU A 41 9.32 -1.29 10.84
C GLU A 41 10.29 -1.94 9.85
N ASP A 42 11.52 -1.43 9.79
CA ASP A 42 12.60 -1.96 8.96
C ASP A 42 12.79 -3.48 9.15
N SER A 43 12.70 -3.96 10.40
CA SER A 43 12.92 -5.37 10.75
C SER A 43 11.91 -6.34 10.15
N ASN A 44 10.71 -5.87 9.78
CA ASN A 44 9.65 -6.69 9.21
C ASN A 44 9.41 -6.40 7.71
N HIS A 45 10.13 -5.46 7.12
CA HIS A 45 9.82 -4.96 5.79
C HIS A 45 10.00 -6.01 4.70
N ASP A 46 11.13 -6.73 4.70
CA ASP A 46 11.38 -7.80 3.72
C ASP A 46 10.49 -9.02 3.93
N SER A 47 10.14 -9.34 5.17
CA SER A 47 9.26 -10.49 5.46
C SER A 47 7.84 -10.19 4.99
N HIS A 48 7.32 -8.98 5.25
CA HIS A 48 6.05 -8.54 4.71
C HIS A 48 6.04 -8.52 3.18
N TRP A 49 7.09 -7.98 2.54
CA TRP A 49 7.24 -7.99 1.08
C TRP A 49 7.09 -9.41 0.51
N LYS A 50 7.87 -10.38 1.03
CA LYS A 50 7.80 -11.78 0.59
C LYS A 50 6.43 -12.39 0.79
N SER A 51 5.79 -12.13 1.93
CA SER A 51 4.45 -12.65 2.23
C SER A 51 3.36 -12.12 1.29
N LEU A 52 3.58 -10.98 0.63
CA LEU A 52 2.61 -10.37 -0.27
C LEU A 52 2.74 -10.85 -1.73
N LEU A 53 3.90 -11.39 -2.12
CA LEU A 53 4.13 -11.86 -3.49
C LEU A 53 3.13 -12.93 -3.94
N PRO A 54 2.75 -13.94 -3.12
CA PRO A 54 1.73 -14.90 -3.50
C PRO A 54 0.40 -14.25 -3.88
N LEU A 55 -0.02 -13.21 -3.16
CA LEU A 55 -1.27 -12.49 -3.46
C LEU A 55 -1.21 -11.79 -4.82
N CYS A 56 -0.02 -11.35 -5.24
CA CYS A 56 0.20 -10.77 -6.56
C CYS A 56 0.17 -11.85 -7.65
N HIS A 57 0.83 -12.99 -7.42
CA HIS A 57 0.85 -14.10 -8.37
C HIS A 57 -0.52 -14.76 -8.57
N GLU A 58 -1.34 -14.79 -7.52
CA GLU A 58 -2.73 -15.27 -7.56
C GLU A 58 -3.71 -14.25 -8.18
N GLY A 59 -3.24 -13.04 -8.49
CA GLY A 59 -4.07 -11.97 -9.06
C GLY A 59 -5.03 -11.31 -8.07
N LEU A 60 -4.88 -11.57 -6.76
CA LEU A 60 -5.69 -10.92 -5.73
C LEU A 60 -5.29 -9.45 -5.52
N ILE A 61 -4.02 -9.11 -5.74
CA ILE A 61 -3.55 -7.73 -5.89
C ILE A 61 -2.92 -7.60 -7.27
N LEU A 62 -3.16 -6.46 -7.92
CA LEU A 62 -2.63 -6.19 -9.27
C LEU A 62 -1.15 -5.86 -9.27
N GLY A 63 -0.66 -5.32 -8.15
CA GLY A 63 0.74 -5.03 -7.98
C GLY A 63 1.08 -4.70 -6.54
N VAL A 64 2.36 -4.77 -6.23
CA VAL A 64 2.92 -4.41 -4.93
C VAL A 64 4.17 -3.57 -5.13
N LYS A 65 4.33 -2.50 -4.36
CA LYS A 65 5.47 -1.58 -4.43
C LYS A 65 6.00 -1.30 -3.02
N ALA A 66 7.27 -1.56 -2.78
CA ALA A 66 7.90 -1.39 -1.47
C ALA A 66 9.00 -0.33 -1.54
N SER A 67 9.06 0.56 -0.54
CA SER A 67 10.20 1.47 -0.36
C SER A 67 11.46 0.68 -0.06
N THR A 68 12.62 1.15 -0.50
CA THR A 68 13.88 0.41 -0.35
C THR A 68 14.75 0.95 0.79
N ALA A 69 15.99 0.46 0.88
CA ALA A 69 17.02 1.02 1.74
C ALA A 69 17.50 2.41 1.28
N LYS A 70 17.21 2.83 0.04
CA LYS A 70 17.47 4.21 -0.40
C LYS A 70 16.48 5.16 0.30
N PRO A 71 16.94 6.19 1.02
CA PRO A 71 16.05 7.20 1.58
C PRO A 71 15.28 7.90 0.46
N THR A 72 14.00 8.17 0.69
CA THR A 72 13.22 9.09 -0.15
C THR A 72 13.29 10.49 0.43
N GLU A 73 13.04 11.52 -0.38
CA GLU A 73 12.95 12.91 0.12
C GLU A 73 11.91 13.08 1.24
N LEU A 74 10.87 12.24 1.24
CA LEU A 74 9.83 12.19 2.29
C LEU A 74 10.29 11.52 3.60
N GLN A 75 11.38 10.75 3.59
CA GLN A 75 11.97 10.12 4.79
C GLN A 75 13.00 11.03 5.50
N LEU A 76 13.24 12.25 4.98
CA LEU A 76 14.17 13.21 5.58
C LEU A 76 13.57 13.95 6.79
N GLU A 77 12.27 13.81 7.05
CA GLU A 77 11.59 14.39 8.22
C GLU A 77 11.38 13.32 9.32
N PRO A 78 11.63 13.60 10.63
CA PRO A 78 12.08 12.60 11.60
C PRO A 78 10.98 11.78 12.30
N ILE A 79 9.75 11.74 11.80
CA ILE A 79 8.62 11.44 12.72
C ILE A 79 8.32 9.94 12.87
N ASP A 80 8.79 9.08 11.99
CA ASP A 80 8.79 7.63 12.23
C ASP A 80 9.65 6.96 11.16
N HIS A 81 10.63 6.14 11.55
CA HIS A 81 11.52 5.39 10.63
C HIS A 81 10.80 4.27 9.86
N LYS A 82 9.50 4.44 9.59
CA LYS A 82 8.65 3.44 8.97
C LYS A 82 8.86 3.40 7.46
N LYS A 83 9.04 2.19 6.95
CA LYS A 83 8.99 1.87 5.52
C LYS A 83 7.56 1.67 5.10
N VAL A 84 7.31 1.76 3.79
CA VAL A 84 5.97 1.58 3.24
C VAL A 84 5.94 0.48 2.18
N ILE A 85 4.94 -0.38 2.27
CA ILE A 85 4.54 -1.30 1.19
C ILE A 85 3.15 -0.88 0.72
N MET A 86 2.97 -0.79 -0.59
CA MET A 86 1.74 -0.39 -1.25
C MET A 86 1.19 -1.57 -2.05
N CYS A 87 -0.02 -2.02 -1.75
CA CYS A 87 -0.67 -3.12 -2.45
C CYS A 87 -1.84 -2.59 -3.29
N TYR A 88 -1.77 -2.75 -4.61
CA TYR A 88 -2.69 -2.15 -5.58
C TYR A 88 -3.88 -3.07 -5.88
N THR A 89 -5.07 -2.48 -5.98
CA THR A 89 -6.32 -3.16 -6.33
C THR A 89 -6.85 -2.64 -7.66
N GLU A 90 -7.76 -3.41 -8.28
CA GLU A 90 -8.31 -3.09 -9.61
C GLU A 90 -9.27 -1.91 -9.61
N ASP A 91 -10.26 -1.94 -8.72
CA ASP A 91 -11.26 -0.89 -8.56
C ASP A 91 -11.18 -0.34 -7.13
N SER A 92 -11.32 0.99 -7.01
CA SER A 92 -11.37 1.66 -5.72
C SER A 92 -12.79 1.87 -5.23
N ASP A 93 -13.81 1.71 -6.06
CA ASP A 93 -15.23 1.83 -5.69
C ASP A 93 -15.84 0.50 -5.21
N ASP A 94 -15.20 -0.63 -5.52
CA ASP A 94 -15.56 -1.95 -5.01
C ASP A 94 -15.11 -2.12 -3.54
N LEU A 95 -16.00 -1.71 -2.63
CA LEU A 95 -15.80 -1.80 -1.17
C LEU A 95 -15.57 -3.25 -0.69
N GLU A 96 -16.34 -4.20 -1.23
CA GLU A 96 -16.29 -5.60 -0.81
C GLU A 96 -14.94 -6.21 -1.19
N TYR A 97 -14.50 -5.98 -2.43
CA TYR A 97 -13.20 -6.42 -2.90
C TYR A 97 -12.06 -5.74 -2.14
N ALA A 98 -12.12 -4.42 -1.94
CA ALA A 98 -11.12 -3.70 -1.17
C ALA A 98 -10.97 -4.25 0.27
N GLY A 99 -12.10 -4.60 0.91
CA GLY A 99 -12.13 -5.25 2.22
C GLY A 99 -11.55 -6.68 2.20
N LYS A 100 -11.91 -7.48 1.20
CA LYS A 100 -11.36 -8.83 1.00
C LYS A 100 -9.84 -8.79 0.84
N VAL A 101 -9.33 -7.87 0.02
CA VAL A 101 -7.89 -7.67 -0.17
C VAL A 101 -7.22 -7.25 1.14
N ALA A 102 -7.82 -6.32 1.89
CA ALA A 102 -7.26 -5.89 3.18
C ALA A 102 -7.13 -7.04 4.19
N ASN A 103 -8.13 -7.92 4.24
CA ASN A 103 -8.10 -9.12 5.08
C ASN A 103 -7.02 -10.12 4.66
N ALA A 104 -6.89 -10.36 3.35
CA ALA A 104 -5.84 -11.24 2.82
C ALA A 104 -4.44 -10.68 3.12
N ILE A 105 -4.22 -9.39 2.89
CA ILE A 105 -2.98 -8.69 3.22
C ILE A 105 -2.63 -8.86 4.70
N ARG A 106 -3.58 -8.54 5.60
CA ARG A 106 -3.36 -8.65 7.06
C ARG A 106 -3.08 -10.08 7.48
N SER A 107 -3.76 -11.06 6.88
CA SER A 107 -3.54 -12.48 7.17
C SER A 107 -2.16 -12.95 6.73
N ALA A 108 -1.71 -12.55 5.53
CA ALA A 108 -0.41 -12.94 4.99
C ALA A 108 0.77 -12.33 5.77
N THR A 109 0.61 -11.08 6.21
CA THR A 109 1.68 -10.30 6.86
C THR A 109 1.63 -10.36 8.38
N LYS A 110 0.50 -10.77 8.98
CA LYS A 110 0.19 -10.59 10.41
C LYS A 110 0.36 -9.13 10.85
N HIS A 111 0.05 -8.20 9.95
CA HIS A 111 0.31 -6.78 10.15
C HIS A 111 -0.44 -6.25 11.39
N GLY A 112 0.31 -5.58 12.27
CA GLY A 112 -0.15 -5.11 13.58
C GLY A 112 -0.69 -3.68 13.61
N GLU A 113 -0.67 -2.95 12.49
CA GLU A 113 -1.10 -1.55 12.44
C GLU A 113 -2.35 -1.33 11.57
N ILE A 114 -2.88 -0.11 11.63
CA ILE A 114 -3.98 0.35 10.78
C ILE A 114 -3.45 0.51 9.36
N MET A 115 -4.20 -0.03 8.39
CA MET A 115 -3.91 0.21 6.97
C MET A 115 -4.87 1.27 6.43
N TYR A 116 -4.39 2.10 5.52
CA TYR A 116 -5.17 3.12 4.86
C TYR A 116 -5.22 2.87 3.36
N TYR A 117 -6.37 3.12 2.75
CA TYR A 117 -6.55 2.97 1.32
C TYR A 117 -6.56 4.33 0.64
N LYS A 118 -5.68 4.54 -0.34
CA LYS A 118 -5.61 5.76 -1.16
C LYS A 118 -5.87 5.42 -2.62
N THR A 119 -6.75 6.18 -3.28
CA THR A 119 -7.02 5.98 -4.72
C THR A 119 -5.80 6.35 -5.57
N ASN A 120 -5.70 5.77 -6.76
CA ASN A 120 -4.66 6.14 -7.72
C ASN A 120 -4.87 7.58 -8.21
N ALA A 121 -6.12 7.99 -8.46
CA ALA A 121 -6.48 9.38 -8.78
C ALA A 121 -5.95 10.38 -7.74
N ALA A 122 -6.18 10.12 -6.44
CA ALA A 122 -5.66 10.99 -5.37
C ALA A 122 -4.12 11.04 -5.30
N SER A 123 -3.43 10.07 -5.90
CA SER A 123 -1.97 10.09 -6.03
C SER A 123 -1.53 10.91 -7.25
N LYS A 124 -2.25 10.80 -8.37
CA LYS A 124 -2.02 11.58 -9.60
C LYS A 124 -2.28 13.08 -9.39
N ASP A 125 -3.31 13.42 -8.63
CA ASP A 125 -3.69 14.80 -8.32
C ASP A 125 -2.79 15.45 -7.24
N GLY A 126 -1.73 14.76 -6.81
CA GLY A 126 -0.82 15.24 -5.77
C GLY A 126 -1.48 15.41 -4.40
N LEU A 127 -2.61 14.76 -4.10
CA LEU A 127 -3.30 15.00 -2.84
C LEU A 127 -2.49 14.37 -1.69
N TYR A 128 -1.68 15.17 -0.99
CA TYR A 128 -0.93 14.72 0.18
C TYR A 128 -1.35 15.45 1.46
N LEU A 129 -1.26 14.74 2.60
CA LEU A 129 -1.57 15.30 3.91
C LEU A 129 -0.68 16.51 4.26
N HIS A 130 0.59 16.49 3.83
CA HIS A 130 1.51 17.61 4.04
C HIS A 130 1.13 18.86 3.23
N GLU A 131 0.25 18.73 2.23
CA GLU A 131 -0.34 19.86 1.48
C GLU A 131 -1.66 20.35 2.11
N GLY A 132 -1.98 19.93 3.33
CA GLY A 132 -3.17 20.38 4.06
C GLY A 132 -4.47 19.65 3.70
N LYS A 133 -4.43 18.62 2.84
CA LYS A 133 -5.61 17.84 2.46
C LYS A 133 -5.88 16.75 3.52
N ARG A 134 -6.95 16.93 4.32
CA ARG A 134 -7.27 16.11 5.50
C ARG A 134 -7.99 14.79 5.21
N ALA A 135 -8.48 14.61 3.98
CA ALA A 135 -9.29 13.45 3.56
C ALA A 135 -8.73 12.73 2.32
N VAL A 136 -7.44 12.39 2.34
CA VAL A 136 -6.76 11.73 1.20
C VAL A 136 -7.11 10.24 1.09
N CYS A 137 -7.41 9.57 2.20
CA CYS A 137 -7.69 8.14 2.23
C CYS A 137 -9.19 7.86 2.20
N LYS A 138 -9.59 6.94 1.32
CA LYS A 138 -10.97 6.53 1.09
C LYS A 138 -11.46 5.51 2.12
N TYR A 139 -10.61 4.54 2.45
CA TYR A 139 -10.91 3.48 3.42
C TYR A 139 -9.84 3.38 4.50
N MET A 140 -10.23 2.82 5.64
CA MET A 140 -9.35 2.42 6.73
C MET A 140 -9.65 0.98 7.10
N HIS A 141 -8.62 0.17 7.32
CA HIS A 141 -8.75 -1.20 7.81
C HIS A 141 -8.07 -1.34 9.17
N SER A 142 -8.84 -1.59 10.22
CA SER A 142 -8.33 -1.65 11.59
C SER A 142 -7.53 -2.91 11.87
N VAL A 143 -6.78 -2.90 12.97
CA VAL A 143 -6.04 -4.07 13.49
C VAL A 143 -6.95 -5.26 13.81
N LYS A 144 -8.25 -5.02 14.02
CA LYS A 144 -9.27 -6.05 14.30
C LYS A 144 -9.94 -6.61 13.04
N GLY A 145 -9.48 -6.22 11.84
CA GLY A 145 -10.09 -6.66 10.59
C GLY A 145 -11.40 -5.95 10.24
N GLN A 146 -11.64 -4.75 10.81
CA GLN A 146 -12.85 -3.98 10.52
C GLN A 146 -12.54 -2.94 9.44
N LEU A 147 -13.46 -2.80 8.49
CA LEU A 147 -13.38 -1.82 7.41
C LEU A 147 -14.18 -0.56 7.78
N PHE A 148 -13.64 0.59 7.44
CA PHE A 148 -14.27 1.89 7.64
C PHE A 148 -14.20 2.71 6.37
N MET A 149 -15.23 3.52 6.13
CA MET A 149 -15.26 4.56 5.11
C MET A 149 -15.61 5.91 5.75
N ARG A 150 -15.38 7.00 5.03
CA ARG A 150 -15.81 8.33 5.50
C ARG A 150 -17.29 8.57 5.23
N ASP A 151 -17.99 9.16 6.20
CA ASP A 151 -19.34 9.68 6.01
C ASP A 151 -19.33 11.06 5.32
N GLN A 152 -20.52 11.63 5.10
CA GLN A 152 -20.69 12.96 4.50
C GLN A 152 -20.04 14.12 5.29
N TYR A 153 -19.61 13.87 6.52
CA TYR A 153 -18.92 14.82 7.40
C TYR A 153 -17.43 14.46 7.55
N GLU A 154 -16.90 13.63 6.66
CA GLU A 154 -15.52 13.14 6.63
C GLU A 154 -15.09 12.30 7.85
N ARG A 155 -16.05 11.77 8.63
CA ARG A 155 -15.75 10.95 9.82
C ARG A 155 -15.69 9.47 9.45
N TRP A 156 -14.80 8.73 10.11
CA TRP A 156 -14.73 7.27 9.94
C TRP A 156 -15.99 6.60 10.49
N LYS A 157 -16.66 5.84 9.63
CA LYS A 157 -17.82 5.01 9.96
C LYS A 157 -17.51 3.58 9.53
N MET A 158 -17.74 2.64 10.44
CA MET A 158 -17.62 1.21 10.15
C MET A 158 -18.66 0.83 9.10
N VAL A 159 -18.24 0.05 8.10
CA VAL A 159 -19.12 -0.48 7.06
C VAL A 159 -19.56 -1.90 7.35
#